data_AF-A0A3N4HUD4-F1
#
_entry.id   AF-A0A3N4HUD4-F1
#
_cell.length_a   1.000
_cell.length_b   1.000
_cell.length_c   1.000
_cell.angle_alpha   90.00
_cell.angle_beta   90.00
_cell.angle_gamma   90.00
#
_symmetry.space_group_name_H-M   'P 1'
#
loop_
_entity.id
_entity.type
_entity.pdbx_description
1 polymer ?
#
loop_
_entity_poly.entity_id
_entity_poly.type
_entity_poly.pdbx_seq_one_letter_code
_entity_poly.pdbx_strand_id
1 'polypeptide(L)'
;MLALYSLTGGFTYKSQRQIEAMNAVLCKTPRLMVTMETGGGKTLLFFLPLKMKGAAVTIYVAPLIVLMHDIVHRARQAGIPCIQYSESHIASIQRSGGRIQDGTLVVVMQEMVGYESFQKFSNELIAEHRLDRVVLDEIHMTVCDQGYRPELIAIRSLFQKVTQVLMLSGTMPTYVYNALGKELGFSASDVTFLRYPTVRPNISYNILEFEKGQLTINAVRSYFERYFDECEDLDDTEDRAILYCQKVSDATNLAALLRCHLYIGSEKDQDVRKAILDEWRSGVGKQNPHFIVATKALTVGVDVPHVRLVMHWGIPSSLIDYVQESGRAG
;
A
#
# COMPACT_ATOMS: atom_id res chain seq x y z
N MET A 1 14.27 17.84 -19.87
CA MET A 1 14.60 17.29 -18.53
C MET A 1 14.49 18.35 -17.43
N LEU A 2 15.17 19.50 -17.55
CA LEU A 2 15.08 20.61 -16.56
C LEU A 2 13.67 21.20 -16.36
N ALA A 3 12.87 21.37 -17.42
CA ALA A 3 11.48 21.87 -17.31
C ALA A 3 10.53 20.91 -16.60
N LEU A 4 10.76 19.60 -16.74
CA LEU A 4 10.05 18.56 -15.99
C LEU A 4 10.51 18.52 -14.53
N TYR A 5 11.82 18.64 -14.28
CA TYR A 5 12.39 18.66 -12.92
C TYR A 5 11.89 19.85 -12.08
N SER A 6 11.72 21.02 -12.69
CA SER A 6 11.13 22.20 -12.05
C SER A 6 9.62 22.06 -11.79
N LEU A 7 8.90 21.37 -12.67
CA LEU A 7 7.47 21.08 -12.50
C LEU A 7 7.23 19.95 -11.49
N THR A 8 8.17 19.02 -11.38
CA THR A 8 8.06 17.86 -10.49
C THR A 8 8.61 18.10 -9.09
N GLY A 9 9.23 19.25 -8.82
CA GLY A 9 9.84 19.50 -7.51
C GLY A 9 10.84 18.42 -7.11
N GLY A 10 11.59 17.89 -8.09
CA GLY A 10 12.60 16.84 -7.90
C GLY A 10 12.12 15.40 -8.14
N PHE A 11 10.85 15.14 -8.49
CA PHE A 11 10.46 13.77 -8.84
C PHE A 11 10.94 13.36 -10.24
N THR A 12 11.50 12.15 -10.34
CA THR A 12 11.81 11.48 -11.61
C THR A 12 10.79 10.37 -11.88
N TYR A 13 10.42 10.19 -13.15
CA TYR A 13 9.61 9.04 -13.53
C TYR A 13 10.45 7.77 -13.54
N LYS A 14 9.91 6.68 -13.00
CA LYS A 14 10.54 5.36 -12.98
C LYS A 14 10.40 4.61 -14.30
N SER A 15 9.33 4.89 -15.07
CA SER A 15 9.04 4.15 -16.30
C SER A 15 8.12 4.92 -17.25
N GLN A 16 8.11 4.52 -18.53
CA GLN A 16 7.18 5.05 -19.54
C GLN A 16 5.71 4.84 -19.14
N ARG A 17 5.41 3.73 -18.46
CA ARG A 17 4.07 3.40 -17.94
C ARG A 17 3.59 4.43 -16.92
N GLN A 18 4.50 4.87 -16.05
CA GLN A 18 4.20 5.91 -15.07
C GLN A 18 3.94 7.27 -15.75
N ILE A 19 4.64 7.58 -16.85
CA ILE A 19 4.42 8.79 -17.66
C ILE A 19 3.04 8.74 -18.30
N GLU A 20 2.68 7.62 -18.94
CA GLU A 20 1.37 7.42 -19.55
C GLU A 20 0.23 7.58 -18.52
N ALA A 21 0.36 6.91 -17.37
CA ALA A 21 -0.59 7.05 -16.27
C ALA A 21 -0.66 8.49 -15.75
N MET A 22 0.47 9.18 -15.62
CA MET A 22 0.52 10.58 -15.22
C MET A 22 -0.17 11.51 -16.24
N ASN A 23 -0.04 11.24 -17.54
CA ASN A 23 -0.71 12.05 -18.55
C ASN A 23 -2.24 11.93 -18.42
N ALA A 24 -2.78 10.72 -18.24
CA ALA A 24 -4.22 10.54 -18.00
C ALA A 24 -4.68 11.23 -16.69
N VAL A 25 -3.85 11.17 -15.65
CA VAL A 25 -4.03 11.90 -14.39
C VAL A 25 -4.12 13.41 -14.62
N LEU A 26 -3.19 14.00 -15.37
CA LEU A 26 -3.12 15.45 -15.61
C LEU A 26 -4.19 15.94 -16.60
N CYS A 27 -4.59 15.11 -17.57
CA CYS A 27 -5.72 15.35 -18.45
C CYS A 27 -7.09 15.21 -17.75
N LYS A 28 -7.10 15.01 -16.42
CA LYS A 28 -8.32 14.91 -15.60
C LYS A 28 -9.29 13.83 -16.12
N THR A 29 -8.77 12.70 -16.64
CA THR A 29 -9.60 11.54 -17.02
C THR A 29 -10.54 11.19 -15.85
N PRO A 30 -11.88 11.31 -16.00
CA PRO A 30 -12.79 11.36 -14.85
C PRO A 30 -12.74 10.14 -13.94
N ARG A 31 -12.65 8.94 -14.51
CA ARG A 31 -12.52 7.68 -13.78
C ARG A 31 -11.37 6.91 -14.36
N LEU A 32 -10.26 6.91 -13.65
CA LEU A 32 -9.00 6.33 -14.11
C LEU A 32 -8.61 5.20 -13.17
N MET A 33 -8.47 4.00 -13.73
CA MET A 33 -7.97 2.84 -13.01
C MET A 33 -6.57 2.51 -13.49
N VAL A 34 -5.60 2.54 -12.58
CA VAL A 34 -4.21 2.22 -12.87
C VAL A 34 -3.80 0.97 -12.11
N THR A 35 -3.46 -0.09 -12.84
CA THR A 35 -2.88 -1.31 -12.29
C THR A 35 -1.41 -1.39 -12.66
N MET A 36 -0.53 -1.20 -11.67
CA MET A 36 0.93 -1.20 -11.81
C MET A 36 1.55 -1.95 -10.63
N GLU A 37 2.65 -2.66 -10.85
CA GLU A 37 3.39 -3.39 -9.83
C GLU A 37 3.60 -2.60 -8.54
N THR A 38 3.69 -3.31 -7.41
CA THR A 38 4.14 -2.72 -6.14
C THR A 38 5.52 -2.10 -6.36
N GLY A 39 5.74 -0.88 -5.86
CA GLY A 39 6.98 -0.12 -6.12
C GLY A 39 7.03 0.61 -7.48
N GLY A 40 6.08 0.36 -8.40
CA GLY A 40 6.00 0.99 -9.74
C GLY A 40 5.73 2.50 -9.76
N GLY A 41 5.70 3.15 -8.60
CA GLY A 41 5.62 4.62 -8.49
C GLY A 41 4.19 5.20 -8.52
N LYS A 42 3.19 4.40 -8.14
CA LYS A 42 1.78 4.83 -8.08
C LYS A 42 1.56 6.09 -7.24
N THR A 43 2.31 6.28 -6.16
CA THR A 43 2.21 7.47 -5.29
C THR A 43 2.49 8.78 -6.02
N LEU A 44 3.40 8.77 -7.01
CA LEU A 44 3.69 9.97 -7.77
C LEU A 44 2.46 10.48 -8.53
N LEU A 45 1.56 9.58 -8.95
CA LEU A 45 0.35 9.87 -9.73
C LEU A 45 -0.60 10.85 -9.05
N PHE A 46 -0.51 11.02 -7.73
CA PHE A 46 -1.29 12.03 -7.01
C PHE A 46 -0.44 13.02 -6.22
N PHE A 47 0.83 12.71 -5.94
CA PHE A 47 1.76 13.65 -5.32
C PHE A 47 2.19 14.77 -6.27
N LEU A 48 2.46 14.44 -7.54
CA LEU A 48 2.90 15.44 -8.50
C LEU A 48 1.81 16.52 -8.75
N PRO A 49 0.54 16.17 -9.04
CA PRO A 49 -0.52 17.16 -9.21
C PRO A 49 -0.65 18.15 -8.04
N LEU A 50 -0.44 17.69 -6.79
CA LEU A 50 -0.53 18.53 -5.60
C LEU A 50 0.56 19.62 -5.50
N LYS A 51 1.70 19.42 -6.18
CA LYS A 51 2.79 20.42 -6.22
C LYS A 51 2.66 21.42 -7.36
N MET A 52 1.74 21.19 -8.30
CA MET A 52 1.59 22.04 -9.47
C MET A 52 0.91 23.36 -9.09
N LYS A 53 1.21 24.44 -9.84
CA LYS A 53 0.50 25.71 -9.67
C LYS A 53 -0.98 25.52 -9.98
N GLY A 54 -1.85 26.03 -9.10
CA GLY A 54 -3.30 25.86 -9.24
C GLY A 54 -3.83 24.51 -8.77
N ALA A 55 -3.02 23.69 -8.08
CA ALA A 55 -3.48 22.46 -7.47
C ALA A 55 -4.62 22.72 -6.48
N ALA A 56 -5.68 21.92 -6.54
CA ALA A 56 -6.73 21.93 -5.52
C ALA A 56 -6.52 20.79 -4.51
N VAL A 57 -7.50 20.57 -3.63
CA VAL A 57 -7.44 19.51 -2.62
C VAL A 57 -7.54 18.13 -3.29
N THR A 58 -6.71 17.19 -2.84
CA THR A 58 -6.85 15.76 -3.15
C THR A 58 -7.24 15.00 -1.90
N ILE A 59 -8.30 14.20 -1.98
CA ILE A 59 -8.66 13.25 -0.92
C ILE A 59 -8.01 11.90 -1.25
N TYR A 60 -7.30 11.32 -0.30
CA TYR A 60 -6.79 9.95 -0.35
C TYR A 60 -7.55 9.10 0.65
N VAL A 61 -8.18 8.03 0.17
CA VAL A 61 -8.90 7.06 1.00
C VAL A 61 -7.94 5.92 1.33
N ALA A 62 -7.55 5.84 2.59
CA ALA A 62 -6.69 4.80 3.11
C ALA A 62 -7.52 3.56 3.49
N PRO A 63 -7.20 2.38 2.95
CA PRO A 63 -7.91 1.16 3.32
C PRO A 63 -7.45 0.61 4.67
N LEU A 64 -6.23 0.96 5.11
CA LEU A 64 -5.65 0.49 6.36
C LEU A 64 -4.88 1.62 7.06
N ILE A 65 -4.89 1.61 8.39
CA ILE A 65 -4.23 2.64 9.22
C ILE A 65 -2.72 2.73 8.95
N VAL A 66 -2.06 1.60 8.68
CA VAL A 66 -0.63 1.55 8.35
C VAL A 66 -0.34 2.31 7.05
N LEU A 67 -1.19 2.14 6.02
CA LEU A 67 -1.06 2.87 4.75
C LEU A 67 -1.35 4.37 4.92
N MET A 68 -2.29 4.73 5.78
CA MET A 68 -2.54 6.13 6.14
C MET A 68 -1.27 6.77 6.73
N HIS A 69 -0.66 6.15 7.73
CA HIS A 69 0.55 6.68 8.36
C HIS A 69 1.71 6.81 7.37
N ASP A 70 1.91 5.81 6.52
CA ASP A 70 2.96 5.80 5.51
C ASP A 70 2.74 6.91 4.46
N ILE A 71 1.53 7.09 3.94
CA ILE A 71 1.24 8.19 2.99
C ILE A 71 1.42 9.56 3.63
N VAL A 72 1.01 9.74 4.88
CA VAL A 72 1.22 11.00 5.61
C VAL A 72 2.71 11.28 5.81
N HIS A 73 3.49 10.25 6.16
CA HIS A 73 4.94 10.36 6.29
C HIS A 73 5.59 10.75 4.96
N ARG A 74 5.26 10.06 3.87
CA ARG A 74 5.77 10.34 2.53
C ARG A 74 5.36 11.72 2.02
N ALA A 75 4.15 12.18 2.30
CA ALA A 75 3.69 13.52 1.94
C ALA A 75 4.51 14.61 2.67
N ARG A 76 4.77 14.44 3.97
CA ARG A 76 5.62 15.35 4.76
C ARG A 76 7.05 15.41 4.23
N GLN A 77 7.66 14.26 3.95
CA GLN A 77 9.00 14.21 3.33
C GLN A 77 9.04 14.89 1.96
N ALA A 78 7.96 14.77 1.19
CA ALA A 78 7.82 15.44 -0.09
C ALA A 78 7.53 16.95 0.03
N GLY A 79 7.31 17.50 1.24
CA GLY A 79 6.90 18.89 1.43
C GLY A 79 5.50 19.19 0.91
N ILE A 80 4.63 18.19 0.84
CA ILE A 80 3.23 18.33 0.45
C ILE A 80 2.40 18.63 1.71
N PRO A 81 1.61 19.72 1.75
CA PRO A 81 0.68 19.96 2.84
C PRO A 81 -0.26 18.75 2.99
N CYS A 82 -0.32 18.18 4.18
CA CYS A 82 -1.04 16.94 4.42
C CYS A 82 -1.78 17.01 5.74
N ILE A 83 -3.05 16.62 5.75
CA ILE A 83 -3.84 16.47 6.96
C ILE A 83 -4.41 15.06 7.05
N GLN A 84 -4.45 14.51 8.26
CA GLN A 84 -5.29 13.36 8.57
C GLN A 84 -6.69 13.88 8.90
N TYR A 85 -7.70 13.36 8.22
CA TYR A 85 -9.08 13.74 8.45
C TYR A 85 -9.53 13.26 9.84
N SER A 86 -10.06 14.18 10.62
CA SER A 86 -10.91 13.88 11.76
C SER A 86 -11.97 14.97 11.87
N GLU A 87 -13.16 14.61 12.32
CA GLU A 87 -14.28 15.56 12.43
C GLU A 87 -13.93 16.74 13.34
N SER A 88 -13.27 16.47 14.47
CA SER A 88 -12.84 17.50 15.43
C SER A 88 -11.83 18.48 14.82
N HIS A 89 -10.90 17.98 14.02
CA HIS A 89 -9.88 18.81 13.37
C HIS A 89 -10.50 19.69 12.28
N ILE A 90 -11.35 19.14 11.41
CA ILE A 90 -12.04 19.94 10.38
C ILE A 90 -12.96 20.99 11.01
N ALA A 91 -13.72 20.62 12.04
CA ALA A 91 -14.58 21.56 12.75
C ALA A 91 -13.78 22.69 13.43
N SER A 92 -12.56 22.41 13.90
CA SER A 92 -11.68 23.44 14.49
C SER A 92 -11.18 24.47 13.47
N ILE A 93 -10.85 24.01 12.26
CA ILE A 93 -10.45 24.87 11.14
C ILE A 93 -11.62 25.78 10.76
N GLN A 94 -12.83 25.22 10.62
CA GLN A 94 -14.02 25.99 10.29
C GLN A 94 -14.40 27.00 11.38
N ARG A 95 -14.34 26.62 12.67
CA ARG A 95 -14.63 27.52 13.80
C ARG A 95 -13.67 28.70 13.92
N SER A 96 -12.43 28.53 13.49
CA SER A 96 -11.44 29.63 13.45
C SER A 96 -11.58 30.51 12.20
N GLY A 97 -12.57 30.27 11.34
CA GLY A 97 -12.74 30.96 10.06
C GLY A 97 -11.70 30.55 9.01
N GLY A 98 -10.92 29.50 9.30
CA GLY A 98 -9.94 28.94 8.38
C GLY A 98 -10.57 28.02 7.34
N ARG A 99 -9.78 27.69 6.32
CA ARG A 99 -10.09 26.65 5.34
C ARG A 99 -8.84 25.82 5.09
N ILE A 100 -9.00 24.58 4.64
CA ILE A 100 -7.88 23.76 4.15
C ILE A 100 -7.21 24.52 3.01
N GLN A 101 -5.88 24.52 2.93
CA GLN A 101 -5.14 25.16 1.84
C GLN A 101 -5.29 24.36 0.54
N ASP A 102 -5.33 25.03 -0.60
CA ASP A 102 -5.24 24.37 -1.91
C ASP A 102 -3.88 23.64 -2.06
N GLY A 103 -3.83 22.54 -2.80
CA GLY A 103 -2.65 21.65 -2.85
C GLY A 103 -2.45 20.79 -1.59
N THR A 104 -3.45 20.71 -0.69
CA THR A 104 -3.41 19.81 0.47
C THR A 104 -3.88 18.40 0.11
N LEU A 105 -3.13 17.41 0.58
CA LEU A 105 -3.54 16.01 0.66
C LEU A 105 -4.36 15.77 1.94
N VAL A 106 -5.63 15.42 1.78
CA VAL A 106 -6.50 15.02 2.89
C VAL A 106 -6.56 13.50 2.93
N VAL A 107 -5.99 12.90 3.98
CA VAL A 107 -5.92 11.45 4.14
C VAL A 107 -7.03 11.01 5.10
N VAL A 108 -7.92 10.13 4.65
CA VAL A 108 -9.09 9.67 5.42
C VAL A 108 -9.14 8.15 5.42
N MET A 109 -9.52 7.56 6.56
CA MET A 109 -9.80 6.12 6.64
C MET A 109 -11.08 5.77 5.89
N GLN A 110 -11.10 4.66 5.15
CA GLN A 110 -12.28 4.21 4.40
C GLN A 110 -13.57 4.14 5.25
N GLU A 111 -13.45 3.74 6.51
CA GLU A 111 -14.52 3.67 7.53
C GLU A 111 -15.24 5.01 7.72
N MET A 112 -14.50 6.12 7.63
CA MET A 112 -14.99 7.47 7.88
C MET A 112 -15.65 8.10 6.65
N VAL A 113 -15.46 7.51 5.46
CA VAL A 113 -16.04 8.05 4.22
C VAL A 113 -17.56 8.06 4.28
N GLY A 114 -18.16 7.13 5.02
CA GLY A 114 -19.62 7.02 5.18
C GLY A 114 -20.23 8.06 6.11
N TYR A 115 -19.41 8.79 6.88
CA TYR A 115 -19.92 9.71 7.88
C TYR A 115 -20.49 10.97 7.23
N GLU A 116 -21.62 11.43 7.76
CA GLU A 116 -22.30 12.63 7.25
C GLU A 116 -21.37 13.87 7.29
N SER A 117 -20.57 13.99 8.36
CA SER A 117 -19.57 15.04 8.51
C SER A 117 -18.56 15.05 7.35
N PHE A 118 -18.08 13.88 6.93
CA PHE A 118 -17.16 13.74 5.81
C PHE A 118 -17.84 14.00 4.46
N GLN A 119 -19.08 13.53 4.29
CA GLN A 119 -19.86 13.78 3.07
C GLN A 119 -20.12 15.28 2.90
N LYS A 120 -20.52 15.98 3.96
CA LYS A 120 -20.67 17.44 3.96
C LYS A 120 -19.35 18.13 3.59
N PHE A 121 -18.26 17.78 4.27
CA PHE A 121 -16.93 18.31 4.00
C PHE A 121 -16.51 18.14 2.52
N SER A 122 -16.64 16.93 1.97
CA SER A 122 -16.27 16.68 0.58
C SER A 122 -17.19 17.38 -0.43
N ASN A 123 -18.49 17.52 -0.12
CA ASN A 123 -19.44 18.25 -0.96
C ASN A 123 -19.18 19.76 -0.96
N GLU A 124 -18.78 20.34 0.18
CA GLU A 124 -18.36 21.75 0.27
C GLU A 124 -17.16 22.00 -0.64
N LEU A 125 -16.12 21.15 -0.59
CA LEU A 125 -14.97 21.27 -1.49
C LEU A 125 -15.36 21.17 -2.97
N ILE A 126 -16.35 20.34 -3.33
CA ILE A 126 -16.83 20.21 -4.71
C ILE A 126 -17.59 21.46 -5.13
N ALA A 127 -18.49 21.96 -4.29
CA ALA A 127 -19.28 23.16 -4.57
C ALA A 127 -18.39 24.40 -4.74
N GLU A 128 -17.26 24.45 -4.02
CA GLU A 128 -16.25 25.51 -4.15
C GLU A 128 -15.31 25.32 -5.36
N HIS A 129 -15.43 24.24 -6.13
CA HIS A 129 -14.48 23.84 -7.18
C HIS A 129 -13.05 23.61 -6.69
N ARG A 130 -12.92 23.11 -5.46
CA ARG A 130 -11.64 22.92 -4.76
C ARG A 130 -11.28 21.47 -4.49
N LEU A 131 -12.15 20.52 -4.85
CA LEU A 131 -11.82 19.10 -4.85
C LEU A 131 -11.38 18.66 -6.25
N ASP A 132 -10.08 18.42 -6.40
CA ASP A 132 -9.45 18.05 -7.67
C ASP A 132 -9.53 16.55 -7.95
N ARG A 133 -9.41 15.73 -6.90
CA ARG A 133 -9.30 14.29 -7.04
C ARG A 133 -9.69 13.54 -5.77
N VAL A 134 -10.25 12.34 -5.96
CA VAL A 134 -10.31 11.29 -4.96
C VAL A 134 -9.41 10.13 -5.39
N VAL A 135 -8.49 9.72 -4.52
CA VAL A 135 -7.58 8.58 -4.72
C VAL A 135 -8.09 7.42 -3.88
N LEU A 136 -8.35 6.30 -4.54
CA LEU A 136 -8.75 5.03 -3.93
C LEU A 136 -7.59 4.05 -4.12
N ASP A 137 -6.74 3.88 -3.10
CA ASP A 137 -5.58 2.98 -3.16
C ASP A 137 -5.93 1.57 -2.69
N GLU A 138 -5.19 0.58 -3.19
CA GLU A 138 -5.44 -0.86 -2.98
C GLU A 138 -6.92 -1.23 -3.18
N ILE A 139 -7.56 -0.68 -4.22
CA ILE A 139 -9.02 -0.78 -4.47
C ILE A 139 -9.53 -2.21 -4.64
N HIS A 140 -8.67 -3.21 -4.87
CA HIS A 140 -9.09 -4.61 -4.86
C HIS A 140 -9.47 -5.10 -3.47
N MET A 141 -8.93 -4.50 -2.41
CA MET A 141 -9.25 -4.85 -1.02
C MET A 141 -10.74 -4.70 -0.74
N THR A 142 -11.40 -3.73 -1.37
CA THR A 142 -12.82 -3.45 -1.18
C THR A 142 -13.72 -4.61 -1.61
N VAL A 143 -13.27 -5.47 -2.52
CA VAL A 143 -14.04 -6.61 -3.05
C VAL A 143 -13.46 -7.97 -2.66
N CYS A 144 -12.18 -8.02 -2.29
CA CYS A 144 -11.52 -9.25 -1.88
C CYS A 144 -11.59 -9.52 -0.38
N ASP A 145 -11.74 -8.48 0.46
CA ASP A 145 -11.94 -8.67 1.89
C ASP A 145 -13.41 -9.01 2.17
N GLN A 146 -13.66 -10.21 2.72
CA GLN A 146 -15.01 -10.68 2.98
C GLN A 146 -15.71 -9.90 4.12
N GLY A 147 -14.99 -9.05 4.85
CA GLY A 147 -15.44 -8.39 6.07
C GLY A 147 -16.14 -7.04 5.95
N TYR A 148 -16.07 -6.30 4.83
CA TYR A 148 -16.37 -4.86 4.85
C TYR A 148 -17.36 -4.39 3.78
N ARG A 149 -18.66 -4.38 4.11
CA ARG A 149 -19.76 -4.00 3.19
C ARG A 149 -20.34 -2.58 3.38
N PRO A 150 -20.43 -1.98 4.59
CA PRO A 150 -21.01 -0.64 4.75
C PRO A 150 -20.20 0.49 4.10
N GLU A 151 -18.88 0.36 4.06
CA GLU A 151 -17.95 1.36 3.49
C GLU A 151 -18.05 1.46 1.97
N LEU A 152 -18.45 0.37 1.31
CA LEU A 152 -18.57 0.32 -0.15
C LEU A 152 -19.64 1.27 -0.67
N ILE A 153 -20.75 1.40 0.08
CA ILE A 153 -21.81 2.37 -0.22
C ILE A 153 -21.27 3.80 -0.12
N ALA A 154 -20.39 4.05 0.84
CA ALA A 154 -19.79 5.36 1.04
C ALA A 154 -18.74 5.70 -0.03
N ILE A 155 -17.90 4.75 -0.42
CA ILE A 155 -16.94 4.93 -1.53
C ILE A 155 -17.70 5.13 -2.84
N ARG A 156 -18.82 4.41 -3.04
CA ARG A 156 -19.70 4.62 -4.20
C ARG A 156 -20.23 6.05 -4.28
N SER A 157 -20.58 6.68 -3.15
CA SER A 157 -21.05 8.07 -3.17
C SER A 157 -19.95 9.05 -3.61
N LEU A 158 -18.69 8.80 -3.25
CA LEU A 158 -17.53 9.55 -3.78
C LEU A 158 -17.31 9.28 -5.27
N PHE A 159 -17.50 8.04 -5.70
CA PHE A 159 -17.30 7.63 -7.09
C PHE A 159 -18.27 8.32 -8.08
N GLN A 160 -19.47 8.65 -7.60
CA GLN A 160 -20.51 9.30 -8.39
C GLN A 160 -20.36 10.83 -8.47
N LYS A 161 -19.41 11.42 -7.75
CA LYS A 161 -19.18 12.88 -7.77
C LYS A 161 -18.49 13.32 -9.07
N VAL A 162 -18.60 14.60 -9.40
CA VAL A 162 -18.09 15.20 -10.67
C VAL A 162 -16.55 15.31 -10.70
N THR A 163 -15.88 14.99 -9.61
CA THR A 163 -14.42 15.04 -9.47
C THR A 163 -13.74 13.81 -10.09
N GLN A 164 -12.49 13.96 -10.53
CA GLN A 164 -11.67 12.84 -10.95
C GLN A 164 -11.48 11.79 -9.84
N VAL A 165 -11.73 10.53 -10.16
CA VAL A 165 -11.49 9.37 -9.29
C VAL A 165 -10.32 8.57 -9.85
N LEU A 166 -9.24 8.49 -9.08
CA LEU A 166 -8.05 7.69 -9.38
C LEU A 166 -8.05 6.42 -8.53
N MET A 167 -8.28 5.28 -9.16
CA MET A 167 -8.24 3.97 -8.54
C MET A 167 -6.87 3.30 -8.79
N LEU A 168 -6.21 2.88 -7.73
CA LEU A 168 -4.86 2.32 -7.78
C LEU A 168 -4.85 0.89 -7.24
N SER A 169 -4.11 0.00 -7.91
CA SER A 169 -3.84 -1.35 -7.41
C SER A 169 -2.53 -1.90 -7.99
N GLY A 170 -1.86 -2.78 -7.24
CA GLY A 170 -0.74 -3.58 -7.76
C GLY A 170 -1.05 -5.05 -8.03
N THR A 171 -2.17 -5.56 -7.54
CA THR A 171 -2.42 -7.01 -7.50
C THR A 171 -3.82 -7.40 -7.92
N MET A 172 -4.60 -6.49 -8.52
CA MET A 172 -5.98 -6.79 -8.89
C MET A 172 -6.09 -7.69 -10.11
N PRO A 173 -6.70 -8.89 -10.01
CA PRO A 173 -7.00 -9.74 -11.15
C PRO A 173 -8.10 -9.15 -12.05
N THR A 174 -8.12 -9.53 -13.33
CA THR A 174 -9.10 -8.99 -14.30
C THR A 174 -10.54 -9.38 -13.98
N TYR A 175 -10.77 -10.57 -13.41
CA TYR A 175 -12.11 -11.02 -13.04
C TYR A 175 -12.72 -10.19 -11.90
N VAL A 176 -11.89 -9.48 -11.13
CA VAL A 176 -12.34 -8.63 -10.01
C VAL A 176 -12.96 -7.31 -10.50
N TYR A 177 -12.63 -6.85 -11.72
CA TYR A 177 -13.18 -5.60 -12.28
C TYR A 177 -14.70 -5.57 -12.31
N ASN A 178 -15.34 -6.68 -12.70
CA ASN A 178 -16.80 -6.75 -12.78
C ASN A 178 -17.45 -6.73 -11.40
N ALA A 179 -16.83 -7.34 -10.40
CA ALA A 179 -17.30 -7.28 -9.02
C ALA A 179 -17.17 -5.84 -8.50
N LEU A 180 -16.03 -5.19 -8.73
CA LEU A 180 -15.79 -3.81 -8.34
C LEU A 180 -16.78 -2.84 -9.00
N GLY A 181 -17.05 -3.00 -10.29
CA GLY A 181 -18.04 -2.19 -11.01
C GLY A 181 -19.45 -2.35 -10.45
N LYS A 182 -19.85 -3.56 -10.03
CA LYS A 182 -21.14 -3.79 -9.36
C LYS A 182 -21.22 -3.07 -8.02
N GLU A 183 -20.18 -3.15 -7.20
CA GLU A 183 -20.15 -2.51 -5.88
C GLU A 183 -20.13 -0.98 -5.98
N LEU A 184 -19.28 -0.43 -6.87
CA LEU A 184 -19.13 1.02 -7.04
C LEU A 184 -20.15 1.64 -8.01
N GLY A 185 -20.96 0.82 -8.68
CA GLY A 185 -22.03 1.27 -9.56
C GLY A 185 -21.53 1.87 -10.88
N PHE A 186 -20.53 1.25 -11.51
CA PHE A 186 -20.02 1.63 -12.82
C PHE A 186 -19.91 0.44 -13.79
N SER A 187 -19.96 0.75 -15.07
CA SER A 187 -19.69 -0.17 -16.17
C SER A 187 -18.26 0.01 -16.70
N ALA A 188 -17.74 -0.97 -17.43
CA ALA A 188 -16.38 -0.89 -17.99
C ALA A 188 -16.19 0.31 -18.94
N SER A 189 -17.25 0.77 -19.62
CA SER A 189 -17.20 1.97 -20.47
C SER A 189 -17.08 3.28 -19.69
N ASP A 190 -17.42 3.29 -18.40
CA ASP A 190 -17.33 4.49 -17.57
C ASP A 190 -15.88 4.76 -17.10
N VAL A 191 -14.99 3.77 -17.21
CA VAL A 191 -13.66 3.78 -16.60
C VAL A 191 -12.59 3.60 -17.67
N THR A 192 -11.58 4.47 -17.65
CA THR A 192 -10.35 4.25 -18.42
C THR A 192 -9.42 3.33 -17.64
N PHE A 193 -9.09 2.16 -18.21
CA PHE A 193 -8.20 1.19 -17.59
C PHE A 193 -6.79 1.29 -18.19
N LEU A 194 -5.80 1.58 -17.34
CA LEU A 194 -4.38 1.46 -17.64
C LEU A 194 -3.81 0.29 -16.84
N ARG A 195 -3.79 -0.89 -17.47
CA ARG A 195 -3.30 -2.13 -16.85
C ARG A 195 -1.95 -2.50 -17.43
N TYR A 196 -0.94 -2.55 -16.59
CA TYR A 196 0.41 -2.92 -16.98
C TYR A 196 0.80 -4.30 -16.41
N PRO A 197 1.79 -4.99 -17.02
CA PRO A 197 2.32 -6.24 -16.47
C PRO A 197 2.90 -6.04 -15.07
N THR A 198 2.42 -6.84 -14.12
CA THR A 198 2.86 -6.85 -12.71
C THR A 198 3.92 -7.92 -12.43
N VAL A 199 4.43 -8.58 -13.47
CA VAL A 199 5.46 -9.61 -13.38
C VAL A 199 6.76 -8.98 -12.87
N ARG A 200 7.41 -9.64 -11.92
CA ARG A 200 8.72 -9.24 -11.39
C ARG A 200 9.78 -10.21 -11.92
N PRO A 201 10.45 -9.90 -13.05
CA PRO A 201 11.38 -10.83 -13.70
C PRO A 201 12.63 -11.13 -12.85
N ASN A 202 12.89 -10.32 -11.82
CA ASN A 202 13.96 -10.51 -10.86
C ASN A 202 13.58 -11.47 -9.70
N ILE A 203 12.36 -12.03 -9.68
CA ILE A 203 11.91 -12.98 -8.65
C ILE A 203 11.84 -14.39 -9.26
N SER A 204 12.52 -15.33 -8.61
CA SER A 204 12.38 -16.77 -8.88
C SER A 204 11.37 -17.40 -7.94
N TYR A 205 10.57 -18.33 -8.44
CA TYR A 205 9.53 -19.03 -7.68
C TYR A 205 9.88 -20.52 -7.57
N ASN A 206 10.06 -21.00 -6.33
CA ASN A 206 10.34 -22.41 -6.03
C ASN A 206 9.26 -22.94 -5.08
N ILE A 207 8.85 -24.20 -5.30
CA ILE A 207 7.94 -24.93 -4.42
C ILE A 207 8.71 -26.11 -3.84
N LEU A 208 8.73 -26.20 -2.51
CA LEU A 208 9.36 -27.29 -1.78
C LEU A 208 8.28 -28.02 -0.99
N GLU A 209 8.25 -29.34 -1.12
CA GLU A 209 7.34 -30.20 -0.40
C GLU A 209 8.04 -30.80 0.82
N PHE A 210 7.39 -30.72 1.98
CA PHE A 210 7.90 -31.29 3.22
C PHE A 210 6.83 -32.14 3.88
N GLU A 211 7.24 -33.29 4.44
CA GLU A 211 6.37 -34.04 5.36
C GLU A 211 6.10 -33.20 6.61
N LYS A 212 4.90 -33.32 7.18
CA LYS A 212 4.48 -32.54 8.34
C LYS A 212 5.18 -33.03 9.61
N GLY A 213 5.94 -32.16 10.27
CA GLY A 213 6.50 -32.46 11.60
C GLY A 213 7.71 -31.61 11.98
N GLN A 214 8.44 -32.05 13.01
CA GLN A 214 9.66 -31.36 13.47
C GLN A 214 10.80 -31.39 12.42
N LEU A 215 10.77 -32.35 11.50
CA LEU A 215 11.72 -32.43 10.39
C LEU A 215 11.56 -31.26 9.41
N THR A 216 10.34 -30.74 9.22
CA THR A 216 10.04 -29.57 8.36
C THR A 216 10.72 -28.32 8.92
N ILE A 217 10.49 -28.05 10.21
CA ILE A 217 11.42 -27.45 11.18
C ILE A 217 12.83 -27.12 10.68
N ASN A 218 13.64 -28.15 10.85
CA ASN A 218 15.07 -28.13 10.59
C ASN A 218 15.37 -28.00 9.09
N ALA A 219 14.50 -28.52 8.22
CA ALA A 219 14.68 -28.38 6.78
C ALA A 219 14.51 -26.93 6.32
N VAL A 220 13.52 -26.19 6.84
CA VAL A 220 13.34 -24.76 6.57
C VAL A 220 14.53 -23.96 7.08
N ARG A 221 15.00 -24.25 8.31
CA ARG A 221 16.22 -23.63 8.86
C ARG A 221 17.42 -23.87 7.95
N SER A 222 17.68 -25.12 7.62
CA SER A 222 18.85 -25.53 6.83
C SER A 222 18.82 -24.97 5.42
N TYR A 223 17.63 -24.90 4.80
CA TYR A 223 17.47 -24.30 3.47
C TYR A 223 17.86 -22.83 3.48
N PHE A 224 17.51 -22.12 4.55
CA PHE A 224 17.74 -20.68 4.63
C PHE A 224 19.16 -20.33 5.04
N GLU A 225 19.71 -21.01 6.05
CA GLU A 225 21.13 -20.91 6.40
C GLU A 225 21.98 -21.17 5.16
N ARG A 226 21.66 -22.24 4.41
CA ARG A 226 22.30 -22.51 3.11
C ARG A 226 22.11 -21.40 2.08
N TYR A 227 20.91 -20.84 1.96
CA TYR A 227 20.66 -19.75 1.02
C TYR A 227 21.52 -18.52 1.33
N PHE A 228 21.72 -18.19 2.61
CA PHE A 228 22.58 -17.07 3.01
C PHE A 228 24.07 -17.40 2.95
N ASP A 229 24.46 -18.65 3.23
CA ASP A 229 25.86 -19.09 3.16
C ASP A 229 26.36 -19.27 1.70
N GLU A 230 25.50 -19.72 0.78
CA GLU A 230 25.88 -20.07 -0.60
C GLU A 230 25.66 -18.93 -1.61
N CYS A 231 24.95 -17.86 -1.25
CA CYS A 231 24.67 -16.78 -2.20
C CYS A 231 25.83 -15.76 -2.18
N GLU A 232 26.67 -15.82 -3.21
CA GLU A 232 27.91 -15.04 -3.34
C GLU A 232 27.69 -13.51 -3.34
N ASP A 233 26.50 -13.03 -3.71
CA ASP A 233 26.18 -11.61 -3.88
C ASP A 233 25.32 -11.03 -2.73
N LEU A 234 25.26 -11.71 -1.57
CA LEU A 234 24.55 -11.19 -0.40
C LEU A 234 25.36 -10.15 0.36
N ASP A 235 24.70 -9.05 0.71
CA ASP A 235 25.20 -8.11 1.69
C ASP A 235 24.64 -8.49 3.07
N ASP A 236 25.44 -9.17 3.90
CA ASP A 236 25.03 -9.55 5.25
C ASP A 236 24.55 -8.36 6.11
N THR A 237 25.02 -7.15 5.81
CA THR A 237 24.63 -5.96 6.58
C THR A 237 23.25 -5.43 6.19
N GLU A 238 22.81 -5.64 4.95
CA GLU A 238 21.56 -5.06 4.42
C GLU A 238 20.50 -6.10 4.03
N ASP A 239 20.91 -7.27 3.55
CA ASP A 239 20.02 -8.27 2.99
C ASP A 239 19.23 -9.02 4.08
N ARG A 240 17.93 -9.14 3.82
CA ARG A 240 16.95 -9.68 4.76
C ARG A 240 16.05 -10.70 4.10
N ALA A 241 15.33 -11.45 4.93
CA ALA A 241 14.38 -12.41 4.43
C ALA A 241 13.21 -12.66 5.39
N ILE A 242 12.08 -13.01 4.79
CA ILE A 242 10.77 -13.06 5.46
C ILE A 242 10.21 -14.48 5.36
N LEU A 243 9.73 -15.02 6.48
CA LEU A 243 8.94 -16.24 6.52
C LEU A 243 7.50 -15.91 6.91
N TYR A 244 6.57 -16.00 5.97
CA TYR A 244 5.15 -15.78 6.21
C TYR A 244 4.48 -17.03 6.76
N CYS A 245 3.67 -16.86 7.82
CA CYS A 245 2.85 -17.88 8.44
C CYS A 245 1.39 -17.42 8.45
N GLN A 246 0.45 -18.32 8.18
CA GLN A 246 -0.97 -18.00 8.29
C GLN A 246 -1.40 -17.80 9.75
N LYS A 247 -0.93 -18.67 10.66
CA LYS A 247 -1.35 -18.68 12.06
C LYS A 247 -0.32 -17.98 12.93
N VAL A 248 -0.80 -17.16 13.85
CA VAL A 248 0.05 -16.52 14.88
C VAL A 248 0.76 -17.56 15.74
N SER A 249 0.10 -18.68 16.06
CA SER A 249 0.74 -19.79 16.79
C SER A 249 1.97 -20.35 16.07
N ASP A 250 1.86 -20.54 14.75
CA ASP A 250 2.94 -21.09 13.94
C ASP A 250 4.07 -20.06 13.81
N ALA A 251 3.72 -18.79 13.60
CA ALA A 251 4.68 -17.69 13.56
C ALA A 251 5.50 -17.60 14.85
N THR A 252 4.84 -17.62 16.01
CA THR A 252 5.49 -17.56 17.32
C THR A 252 6.40 -18.76 17.56
N ASN A 253 5.92 -19.97 17.27
CA ASN A 253 6.72 -21.19 17.44
C ASN A 253 7.96 -21.20 16.53
N LEU A 254 7.79 -20.83 15.26
CA LEU A 254 8.88 -20.79 14.29
C LEU A 254 9.91 -19.71 14.64
N ALA A 255 9.47 -18.51 15.03
CA ALA A 255 10.39 -17.45 15.43
C ALA A 255 11.24 -17.85 16.65
N ALA A 256 10.65 -18.56 17.62
CA ALA A 256 11.38 -19.07 18.78
C ALA A 256 12.42 -20.14 18.38
N LEU A 257 12.04 -21.08 17.51
CA LEU A 257 12.93 -22.16 17.05
C LEU A 257 14.07 -21.65 16.17
N LEU A 258 13.75 -20.73 15.26
CA LEU A 258 14.70 -20.07 14.37
C LEU A 258 15.49 -18.96 15.08
N ARG A 259 15.09 -18.56 16.29
CA ARG A 259 15.73 -17.53 17.12
C ARG A 259 15.90 -16.19 16.40
N CYS A 260 14.83 -15.76 15.73
CA CYS A 260 14.78 -14.56 14.90
C CYS A 260 13.67 -13.59 15.33
N HIS A 261 13.47 -12.52 14.57
CA HIS A 261 12.40 -11.54 14.84
C HIS A 261 11.01 -12.13 14.52
N LEU A 262 9.99 -11.62 15.22
CA LEU A 262 8.59 -12.02 15.07
C LEU A 262 7.73 -10.79 14.80
N TYR A 263 7.01 -10.77 13.68
CA TYR A 263 6.11 -9.68 13.31
C TYR A 263 4.67 -10.16 13.11
N ILE A 264 3.83 -9.96 14.12
CA ILE A 264 2.44 -10.43 14.10
C ILE A 264 1.45 -9.27 14.23
N GLY A 265 0.22 -9.52 13.81
CA GLY A 265 -0.91 -8.63 13.99
C GLY A 265 -1.37 -8.60 15.45
N SER A 266 -0.96 -7.60 16.21
CA SER A 266 -1.61 -7.23 17.48
C SER A 266 -1.99 -5.75 17.46
N GLU A 267 -3.18 -5.43 17.97
CA GLU A 267 -3.69 -4.06 18.13
C GLU A 267 -2.91 -3.26 19.18
N LYS A 268 -2.22 -3.97 20.06
CA LYS A 268 -1.41 -3.38 21.12
C LYS A 268 -0.01 -3.15 20.58
N ASP A 269 0.28 -1.85 20.39
CA ASP A 269 1.60 -1.23 20.31
C ASP A 269 2.24 -1.14 18.90
N GLN A 270 1.83 -0.12 18.13
CA GLN A 270 2.50 0.29 16.89
C GLN A 270 3.99 0.57 17.11
N ASP A 271 4.37 1.10 18.28
CA ASP A 271 5.77 1.43 18.58
C ASP A 271 6.60 0.15 18.74
N VAL A 272 6.03 -0.90 19.34
CA VAL A 272 6.67 -2.23 19.39
C VAL A 272 6.88 -2.80 17.99
N ARG A 273 5.87 -2.71 17.11
CA ARG A 273 5.98 -3.25 15.74
C ARG A 273 7.02 -2.48 14.93
N LYS A 274 7.09 -1.16 15.11
CA LYS A 274 8.12 -0.32 14.52
C LYS A 274 9.50 -0.69 15.07
N ALA A 275 9.65 -0.85 16.38
CA ALA A 275 10.91 -1.24 17.00
C ALA A 275 11.41 -2.60 16.49
N ILE A 276 10.53 -3.60 16.38
CA ILE A 276 10.86 -4.92 15.81
C ILE A 276 11.35 -4.79 14.36
N LEU A 277 10.68 -3.97 13.55
CA LEU A 277 11.10 -3.74 12.16
C LEU A 277 12.44 -3.02 12.08
N ASP A 278 12.67 -2.00 12.91
CA ASP A 278 13.91 -1.24 12.92
C ASP A 278 15.09 -2.11 13.43
N GLU A 279 14.86 -2.98 14.41
CA GLU A 279 15.85 -3.95 14.89
C GLU A 279 16.19 -5.00 13.83
N TRP A 280 15.19 -5.59 13.18
CA TRP A 280 15.39 -6.53 12.08
C TRP A 280 16.10 -5.86 10.90
N ARG A 281 15.69 -4.65 10.51
CA ARG A 281 16.34 -3.87 9.44
C ARG A 281 17.80 -3.54 9.74
N SER A 282 18.14 -3.28 11.00
CA SER A 282 19.53 -3.01 11.39
C SER A 282 20.37 -4.28 11.52
N GLY A 283 19.77 -5.47 11.45
CA GLY A 283 20.51 -6.74 11.48
C GLY A 283 21.04 -7.07 12.87
N VAL A 284 20.40 -6.59 13.94
CA VAL A 284 20.85 -6.77 15.33
C VAL A 284 19.81 -7.46 16.20
N GLY A 285 20.19 -7.76 17.46
CA GLY A 285 19.27 -8.14 18.54
C GLY A 285 18.77 -9.59 18.56
N LYS A 286 19.04 -10.37 17.51
CA LYS A 286 18.75 -11.81 17.44
C LYS A 286 19.94 -12.62 16.97
N GLN A 287 19.92 -13.93 17.23
CA GLN A 287 20.97 -14.85 16.74
C GLN A 287 20.92 -14.99 15.23
N ASN A 288 19.70 -14.99 14.67
CA ASN A 288 19.45 -15.02 13.25
C ASN A 288 18.79 -13.70 12.82
N PRO A 289 19.56 -12.60 12.73
CA PRO A 289 19.01 -11.26 12.54
C PRO A 289 18.56 -10.96 11.11
N HIS A 290 18.98 -11.74 10.12
CA HIS A 290 18.50 -11.62 8.74
C HIS A 290 17.02 -11.99 8.59
N PHE A 291 16.47 -12.70 9.58
CA PHE A 291 15.19 -13.39 9.49
C PHE A 291 14.10 -12.66 10.26
N ILE A 292 12.92 -12.58 9.64
CA ILE A 292 11.69 -12.25 10.35
C ILE A 292 10.60 -13.24 10.00
N VAL A 293 9.98 -13.82 11.03
CA VAL A 293 8.76 -14.61 10.85
C VAL A 293 7.58 -13.67 11.03
N ALA A 294 6.67 -13.67 10.07
CA ALA A 294 5.55 -12.74 10.08
C ALA A 294 4.22 -13.40 9.72
N THR A 295 3.12 -12.76 10.08
CA THR A 295 1.83 -13.01 9.40
C THR A 295 1.58 -11.96 8.32
N LYS A 296 0.42 -12.01 7.66
CA LYS A 296 -0.08 -10.97 6.74
C LYS A 296 0.06 -9.53 7.24
N ALA A 297 0.18 -9.37 8.54
CA ALA A 297 0.58 -8.15 9.22
C ALA A 297 1.75 -7.40 8.55
N LEU A 298 2.78 -8.10 8.07
CA LEU A 298 3.97 -7.49 7.45
C LEU A 298 3.75 -7.18 5.95
N THR A 299 2.58 -7.51 5.40
CA THR A 299 2.32 -7.41 3.96
C THR A 299 1.85 -6.03 3.55
N VAL A 300 1.18 -5.25 4.41
CA VAL A 300 0.56 -3.99 3.98
C VAL A 300 1.25 -2.77 4.60
N GLY A 301 1.66 -1.82 3.75
CA GLY A 301 2.20 -0.53 4.16
C GLY A 301 3.62 -0.55 4.76
N VAL A 302 4.32 -1.68 4.68
CA VAL A 302 5.72 -1.79 5.07
C VAL A 302 6.54 -1.97 3.79
N ASP A 303 7.36 -0.98 3.46
CA ASP A 303 8.37 -1.09 2.41
C ASP A 303 9.71 -1.44 3.07
N VAL A 304 10.33 -2.53 2.61
CA VAL A 304 11.60 -3.02 3.13
C VAL A 304 12.47 -3.29 1.92
N PRO A 305 13.49 -2.45 1.66
CA PRO A 305 14.43 -2.75 0.61
C PRO A 305 15.30 -3.95 1.03
N HIS A 306 16.05 -4.51 0.09
CA HIS A 306 17.01 -5.58 0.37
C HIS A 306 16.41 -6.90 0.89
N VAL A 307 15.15 -7.18 0.60
CA VAL A 307 14.58 -8.51 0.89
C VAL A 307 14.95 -9.47 -0.24
N ARG A 308 15.80 -10.46 0.04
CA ARG A 308 16.32 -11.42 -0.95
C ARG A 308 15.51 -12.69 -1.04
N LEU A 309 14.93 -13.11 0.08
CA LEU A 309 14.15 -14.35 0.16
C LEU A 309 12.83 -14.12 0.90
N VAL A 310 11.74 -14.58 0.29
CA VAL A 310 10.42 -14.67 0.91
C VAL A 310 9.95 -16.11 0.86
N MET A 311 9.66 -16.67 2.02
CA MET A 311 9.15 -18.04 2.18
C MET A 311 7.75 -18.02 2.76
N HIS A 312 6.97 -19.05 2.46
CA HIS A 312 5.63 -19.24 3.02
C HIS A 312 5.59 -20.58 3.75
N TRP A 313 5.26 -20.52 5.03
CA TRP A 313 4.94 -21.68 5.84
C TRP A 313 3.48 -22.07 5.61
N GLY A 314 3.32 -23.11 4.78
CA GLY A 314 2.02 -23.54 4.28
C GLY A 314 1.57 -22.76 3.05
N ILE A 315 0.38 -23.08 2.57
CA ILE A 315 -0.21 -22.45 1.38
C ILE A 315 -0.72 -21.06 1.79
N PRO A 316 -0.47 -19.99 1.04
CA PRO A 316 -1.10 -18.68 1.27
C PRO A 316 -2.63 -18.76 1.22
N SER A 317 -3.34 -17.84 1.86
CA SER A 317 -4.82 -17.90 1.91
C SER A 317 -5.49 -17.58 0.57
N SER A 318 -4.82 -16.84 -0.31
CA SER A 318 -5.27 -16.56 -1.67
C SER A 318 -4.09 -16.23 -2.57
N LEU A 319 -4.32 -16.26 -3.89
CA LEU A 319 -3.31 -15.86 -4.86
C LEU A 319 -2.99 -14.35 -4.78
N ILE A 320 -3.95 -13.52 -4.36
CA ILE A 320 -3.75 -12.08 -4.19
C ILE A 320 -2.81 -11.83 -3.01
N ASP A 321 -3.06 -12.51 -1.89
CA ASP A 321 -2.17 -12.45 -0.72
C ASP A 321 -0.77 -12.92 -1.10
N TYR A 322 -0.66 -14.06 -1.79
CA TYR A 322 0.63 -14.60 -2.23
C TYR A 322 1.42 -13.62 -3.10
N VAL A 323 0.77 -12.97 -4.07
CA VAL A 323 1.45 -12.00 -4.94
C VAL A 323 1.88 -10.75 -4.15
N GLN A 324 1.10 -10.31 -3.17
CA GLN A 324 1.50 -9.19 -2.30
C GLN A 324 2.67 -9.58 -1.36
N GLU A 325 2.61 -10.76 -0.77
CA GLU A 325 3.61 -11.32 0.16
C GLU A 325 4.94 -11.61 -0.57
N SER A 326 4.91 -12.42 -1.62
CA SER A 326 6.08 -12.73 -2.45
C SER A 326 6.66 -11.50 -3.14
N GLY A 327 5.81 -10.52 -3.48
CA GLY A 327 6.21 -9.24 -4.05
C GLY A 327 7.06 -8.38 -3.12
N ARG A 328 7.29 -8.79 -1.85
CA ARG A 328 8.25 -8.17 -0.95
C ARG A 328 9.69 -8.55 -1.28
N ALA A 329 9.95 -9.65 -1.98
CA ALA A 329 11.28 -10.00 -2.45
C ALA A 329 11.72 -9.07 -3.59
N GLY A 330 13.02 -8.81 -3.71
CA GLY A 330 13.61 -7.95 -4.75
C GLY A 330 13.53 -6.48 -4.39
#